data_AF-L5K0F2-F1
#
_entry.id   AF-L5K0F2-F1
#
_cell.length_a   1.000
_cell.length_b   1.000
_cell.length_c   1.000
_cell.angle_alpha   90.00
_cell.angle_beta   90.00
_cell.angle_gamma   90.00
#
_symmetry.space_group_name_H-M   'P 1'
#
loop_
_entity.id
_entity.type
_entity.pdbx_description
1 polymer ?
#
loop_
_entity_poly.entity_id
_entity_poly.type
_entity_poly.pdbx_seq_one_letter_code
_entity_poly.pdbx_strand_id
1 'polypeptide(L)'
;MDPKRIKKDLTKALRLLSPGDRVMLIGTTDRPQLAEMKGLCRTYERILLMPRPDYASRYVLWKHMLEAQVSQAAQSLDISALAKVSDGYTPGHIVQAIQSVLTERRLLQLSKRPLVASEFLGHLAKLEPVYREEEEALKDWYFKTPMGKKMMKLSKDQDAEEAKLAKEKKKRK
;
A
#
# COMPACT_ATOMS: atom_id res chain seq x y z
N MET A 1 7.32 18.48 24.82
CA MET A 1 7.61 19.04 23.48
C MET A 1 6.31 19.51 22.85
N ASP A 2 6.19 20.78 22.46
CA ASP A 2 4.99 21.29 21.77
C ASP A 2 5.12 21.01 20.26
N PRO A 3 4.29 20.14 19.66
CA PRO A 3 4.39 19.78 18.24
C PRO A 3 4.29 20.99 17.29
N LYS A 4 3.67 22.08 17.73
CA LYS A 4 3.55 23.32 16.94
C LYS A 4 4.91 24.01 16.70
N ARG A 5 5.88 23.83 17.59
CA ARG A 5 7.23 24.40 17.43
C ARG A 5 8.02 23.67 16.35
N ILE A 6 7.93 22.34 16.32
CA ILE A 6 8.63 21.48 15.35
C ILE A 6 8.28 21.83 13.90
N LYS A 7 7.01 22.17 13.61
CA LYS A 7 6.59 22.58 12.26
C LYS A 7 7.39 23.77 11.73
N LYS A 8 7.62 24.78 12.57
CA LYS A 8 8.38 25.99 12.18
C LYS A 8 9.85 25.66 11.97
N ASP A 9 10.43 24.88 12.89
CA ASP A 9 11.85 24.55 12.84
C ASP A 9 12.18 23.63 11.67
N LEU A 10 11.32 22.64 11.37
CA LEU A 10 11.43 21.80 10.18
C LEU A 10 11.41 22.63 8.89
N THR A 11 10.46 23.57 8.79
CA THR A 11 10.35 24.42 7.59
C THR A 11 11.58 25.31 7.42
N LYS A 12 12.20 25.77 8.51
CA LYS A 12 13.45 26.53 8.47
C LYS A 12 14.63 25.65 8.05
N ALA A 13 14.76 24.46 8.63
CA ALA A 13 15.83 23.53 8.30
C ALA A 13 15.81 23.14 6.81
N LEU A 14 14.62 22.87 6.25
CA LEU A 14 14.49 22.54 4.83
C LEU A 14 14.92 23.65 3.88
N ARG A 15 14.81 24.92 4.28
CA ARG A 15 15.28 26.05 3.46
C ARG A 15 16.79 26.21 3.45
N LEU A 16 17.49 25.60 4.41
CA LEU A 16 18.94 25.60 4.45
C LEU A 16 19.54 24.55 3.50
N LEU A 17 18.73 23.58 3.08
CA LEU A 17 19.17 22.54 2.15
C LEU A 17 19.23 23.10 0.72
N SER A 18 20.34 22.78 0.06
CA SER A 18 20.62 23.10 -1.33
C SER A 18 20.73 21.82 -2.17
N PRO A 19 20.60 21.88 -3.51
CA PRO A 19 20.80 20.72 -4.37
C PRO A 19 22.16 20.01 -4.20
N GLY A 20 23.19 20.74 -3.75
CA GLY A 20 24.52 20.17 -3.49
C GLY A 20 24.58 19.24 -2.28
N ASP A 21 23.66 19.37 -1.33
CA ASP A 21 23.66 18.59 -0.09
C ASP A 21 23.16 17.15 -0.31
N ARG A 22 22.42 16.90 -1.40
CA ARG A 22 21.90 15.57 -1.79
C ARG A 22 21.07 14.89 -0.67
N VAL A 23 20.27 15.67 0.04
CA VAL A 23 19.37 15.19 1.10
C VAL A 23 17.94 15.08 0.58
N MET A 24 17.22 14.01 0.97
CA MET A 24 15.79 13.83 0.67
C MET A 24 15.00 13.64 1.95
N LEU A 25 13.93 14.43 2.13
CA LEU A 25 12.98 14.27 3.24
C LEU A 25 11.87 13.30 2.84
N ILE A 26 11.73 12.22 3.60
CA ILE A 26 10.62 11.25 3.47
C ILE A 26 9.79 11.30 4.74
N GLY A 27 8.48 11.56 4.59
CA GLY A 27 7.51 11.51 5.67
C GLY A 27 6.51 10.38 5.44
N THR A 28 6.26 9.58 6.47
CA THR A 28 5.28 8.49 6.45
C THR A 28 4.18 8.77 7.46
N THR A 29 2.92 8.62 7.07
CA THR A 29 1.76 8.73 7.97
C THR A 29 0.61 7.90 7.45
N ASP A 30 -0.15 7.31 8.37
CA ASP A 30 -1.42 6.62 8.16
C ASP A 30 -2.63 7.56 8.33
N ARG A 31 -2.42 8.77 8.88
CA ARG A 31 -3.48 9.74 9.19
C ARG A 31 -3.15 11.14 8.69
N PRO A 32 -2.91 11.34 7.38
CA PRO A 32 -2.56 12.65 6.85
C PRO A 32 -3.67 13.70 7.02
N GLN A 33 -4.93 13.28 7.22
CA GLN A 33 -6.08 14.13 7.52
C GLN A 33 -5.96 14.91 8.84
N LEU A 34 -5.13 14.45 9.78
CA LEU A 34 -4.88 15.17 11.04
C LEU A 34 -3.93 16.36 10.85
N ALA A 35 -3.20 16.41 9.72
CA ALA A 35 -2.30 17.49 9.40
C ALA A 35 -3.00 18.60 8.60
N GLU A 36 -2.54 19.84 8.78
CA GLU A 36 -2.98 20.96 7.94
C GLU A 36 -2.49 20.75 6.50
N MET A 37 -3.42 20.48 5.59
CA MET A 37 -3.17 20.18 4.17
C MET A 37 -2.19 21.16 3.49
N LYS A 38 -2.40 22.47 3.68
CA LYS A 38 -1.56 23.51 3.07
C LYS A 38 -0.13 23.47 3.58
N GLY A 39 0.06 23.25 4.87
CA GLY A 39 1.39 23.11 5.48
C GLY A 39 2.10 21.85 5.00
N LEU A 40 1.37 20.74 4.90
CA LEU A 40 1.90 19.47 4.45
C LEU A 40 2.32 19.54 2.98
N CYS A 41 1.45 20.01 2.08
CA CYS A 41 1.76 20.17 0.66
C CYS A 41 2.85 21.22 0.37
N ARG A 42 3.13 22.12 1.31
CA ARG A 42 4.26 23.07 1.21
C ARG A 42 5.59 22.44 1.61
N THR A 43 5.55 21.51 2.55
CA THR A 43 6.75 20.85 3.11
C THR A 43 7.17 19.66 2.26
N TYR A 44 6.19 18.91 1.75
CA TYR A 44 6.38 17.72 0.93
C TYR A 44 5.91 17.99 -0.50
N GLU A 45 6.86 18.07 -1.41
CA GLU A 45 6.59 18.32 -2.83
C GLU A 45 5.85 17.17 -3.51
N ARG A 46 6.11 15.94 -3.04
CA ARG A 46 5.51 14.71 -3.57
C ARG A 46 4.77 13.98 -2.45
N ILE A 47 3.50 13.68 -2.70
CA ILE A 47 2.65 12.89 -1.82
C ILE A 47 2.30 11.61 -2.57
N LEU A 48 2.68 10.46 -2.03
CA LEU A 48 2.38 9.16 -2.62
C LEU A 48 1.27 8.50 -1.80
N LEU A 49 0.11 8.30 -2.42
CA LEU A 49 -0.94 7.48 -1.83
C LEU A 49 -0.58 6.01 -2.02
N MET A 50 -0.52 5.26 -0.93
CA MET A 50 -0.32 3.82 -0.95
C MET A 50 -1.68 3.12 -0.78
N PRO A 51 -2.32 2.65 -1.86
CA PRO A 51 -3.59 1.94 -1.76
C PRO A 51 -3.40 0.55 -1.16
N ARG A 52 -4.51 -0.06 -0.73
CA ARG A 52 -4.50 -1.48 -0.33
C ARG A 52 -4.17 -2.36 -1.55
N PRO A 53 -3.47 -3.49 -1.35
CA PRO A 53 -3.22 -4.42 -2.42
C PRO A 53 -4.55 -5.02 -2.90
N ASP A 54 -4.76 -5.03 -4.21
CA ASP A 54 -5.89 -5.75 -4.82
C ASP A 54 -5.67 -7.27 -4.76
N TYR A 55 -6.63 -8.05 -5.24
CA TYR A 55 -6.55 -9.51 -5.21
C TYR A 55 -5.28 -10.04 -5.89
N ALA A 56 -4.96 -9.53 -7.09
CA ALA A 56 -3.80 -9.96 -7.85
C ALA A 56 -2.49 -9.62 -7.12
N SER A 57 -2.40 -8.42 -6.55
CA SER A 57 -1.27 -8.00 -5.73
C SER A 57 -1.14 -8.88 -4.49
N ARG A 58 -2.23 -9.18 -3.77
CA ARG A 58 -2.19 -10.09 -2.62
C ARG A 58 -1.73 -11.48 -3.00
N TYR A 59 -2.19 -12.02 -4.12
CA TYR A 59 -1.72 -13.31 -4.64
C TYR A 59 -0.20 -13.30 -4.84
N VAL A 60 0.32 -12.28 -5.51
CA VAL A 60 1.75 -12.11 -5.77
C VAL A 60 2.54 -11.92 -4.46
N LEU A 61 2.01 -11.14 -3.52
CA LEU A 61 2.62 -10.90 -2.21
C LEU A 61 2.73 -12.19 -1.41
N TRP A 62 1.63 -12.94 -1.25
CA TRP A 62 1.63 -14.23 -0.56
C TRP A 62 2.65 -15.18 -1.17
N LYS A 63 2.64 -15.31 -2.51
CA LYS A 63 3.59 -16.16 -3.23
C LYS A 63 5.04 -15.79 -2.93
N HIS A 64 5.42 -14.54 -3.19
CA HIS A 64 6.81 -14.08 -3.03
C HIS A 64 7.27 -14.14 -1.57
N MET A 65 6.43 -13.73 -0.63
CA MET A 65 6.79 -13.69 0.79
C MET A 65 6.93 -15.11 1.38
N LEU A 66 6.13 -16.07 0.92
CA LEU A 66 6.27 -17.47 1.32
C LEU A 66 7.50 -18.12 0.69
N GLU A 67 7.74 -17.90 -0.62
CA GLU A 67 8.93 -18.40 -1.32
C GLU A 67 10.23 -17.88 -0.69
N ALA A 68 10.23 -16.64 -0.21
CA ALA A 68 11.36 -16.04 0.49
C ALA A 68 11.68 -16.69 1.84
N GLN A 69 10.70 -17.34 2.49
CA GLN A 69 10.91 -18.04 3.76
C GLN A 69 11.14 -19.54 3.55
N VAL A 70 10.44 -20.13 2.58
CA VAL A 70 10.51 -21.56 2.28
C VAL A 70 10.32 -21.77 0.78
N SER A 71 11.42 -22.09 0.10
CA SER A 71 11.49 -22.27 -1.36
C SER A 71 10.56 -23.34 -1.93
N GLN A 72 10.07 -24.29 -1.12
CA GLN A 72 9.17 -25.37 -1.55
C GLN A 72 7.74 -25.27 -0.98
N ALA A 73 7.47 -24.35 -0.05
CA ALA A 73 6.16 -24.28 0.62
C ALA A 73 5.04 -23.78 -0.28
N ALA A 74 5.36 -22.99 -1.31
CA ALA A 74 4.37 -22.37 -2.19
C ALA A 74 3.70 -23.37 -3.16
N GLN A 75 4.24 -24.57 -3.36
CA GLN A 75 3.77 -25.48 -4.41
C GLN A 75 2.46 -26.20 -4.08
N SER A 76 2.19 -26.47 -2.79
CA SER A 76 0.97 -27.18 -2.37
C SER A 76 -0.07 -26.27 -1.70
N LEU A 77 0.27 -25.01 -1.45
CA LEU A 77 -0.58 -24.08 -0.71
C LEU A 77 -1.56 -23.38 -1.64
N ASP A 78 -2.83 -23.32 -1.25
CA ASP A 78 -3.84 -22.55 -1.98
C ASP A 78 -3.66 -21.04 -1.72
N ILE A 79 -2.76 -20.42 -2.51
CA ILE A 79 -2.47 -18.99 -2.47
C ILE A 79 -3.68 -18.17 -2.91
N SER A 80 -4.51 -18.70 -3.81
CA SER A 80 -5.73 -18.02 -4.27
C SER A 80 -6.74 -17.86 -3.14
N ALA A 81 -6.95 -18.92 -2.34
CA ALA A 81 -7.75 -18.84 -1.14
C ALA A 81 -7.20 -17.82 -0.14
N LEU A 82 -5.88 -17.82 0.11
CA LEU A 82 -5.22 -16.84 0.97
C LEU A 82 -5.42 -15.40 0.49
N ALA A 83 -5.26 -15.14 -0.81
CA ALA A 83 -5.48 -13.83 -1.41
C ALA A 83 -6.94 -13.36 -1.27
N LYS A 84 -7.90 -14.29 -1.28
CA LYS A 84 -9.32 -13.99 -1.10
C LYS A 84 -9.67 -13.67 0.36
N VAL A 85 -9.22 -14.49 1.31
CA VAL A 85 -9.51 -14.29 2.74
C VAL A 85 -8.73 -13.14 3.36
N SER A 86 -7.62 -12.72 2.73
CA SER A 86 -6.83 -11.57 3.16
C SER A 86 -7.28 -10.23 2.56
N ASP A 87 -8.51 -10.14 2.04
CA ASP A 87 -9.07 -8.83 1.67
C ASP A 87 -9.21 -7.93 2.89
N GLY A 88 -8.79 -6.67 2.76
CA GLY A 88 -8.67 -5.72 3.88
C GLY A 88 -7.29 -5.68 4.53
N TYR A 89 -6.44 -6.68 4.33
CA TYR A 89 -5.12 -6.72 4.99
C TYR A 89 -4.02 -6.05 4.16
N THR A 90 -3.06 -5.45 4.86
CA THR A 90 -1.88 -4.81 4.25
C THR A 90 -0.79 -5.85 3.97
N PRO A 91 0.22 -5.53 3.14
CA PRO A 91 1.39 -6.38 2.98
C PRO A 91 2.09 -6.68 4.31
N GLY A 92 2.11 -5.71 5.25
CA GLY A 92 2.66 -5.90 6.59
C GLY A 92 1.90 -6.97 7.40
N HIS A 93 0.57 -6.98 7.32
CA HIS A 93 -0.25 -8.00 7.95
C HIS A 93 0.02 -9.40 7.37
N ILE A 94 0.21 -9.50 6.05
CA ILE A 94 0.55 -10.76 5.39
C ILE A 94 1.91 -11.28 5.91
N VAL A 95 2.94 -10.44 5.95
CA VAL A 95 4.25 -10.80 6.51
C VAL A 95 4.12 -11.27 7.96
N GLN A 96 3.37 -10.54 8.79
CA GLN A 96 3.18 -10.89 10.19
C GLN A 96 2.46 -12.23 10.36
N ALA A 97 1.44 -12.52 9.54
CA ALA A 97 0.77 -13.81 9.55
C ALA A 97 1.71 -14.94 9.13
N ILE A 98 2.54 -14.73 8.10
CA ILE A 98 3.55 -15.70 7.66
C ILE A 98 4.56 -16.00 8.77
N GLN A 99 5.14 -14.96 9.37
CA GLN A 99 6.11 -15.12 10.46
C GLN A 99 5.51 -15.81 11.69
N SER A 100 4.22 -15.56 11.96
CA SER A 100 3.53 -16.20 13.09
C SER A 100 3.28 -17.70 12.87
N VAL A 101 3.05 -18.12 11.62
CA VAL A 101 2.86 -19.55 11.26
C VAL A 101 4.20 -20.26 11.10
N LEU A 102 5.14 -19.66 10.37
CA LEU A 102 6.45 -20.24 10.03
C LEU A 102 7.48 -20.13 11.16
N THR A 103 7.11 -20.64 12.34
CA THR A 103 8.06 -20.83 13.45
C THR A 103 9.08 -21.93 13.11
N GLU A 104 10.24 -21.94 13.78
CA GLU A 104 11.25 -23.00 13.60
C GLU A 104 10.66 -24.41 13.76
N ARG A 105 9.82 -24.60 14.79
CA ARG A 105 9.11 -25.86 15.00
C ARG A 105 8.22 -26.22 13.81
N ARG A 106 7.52 -25.25 13.22
CA ARG A 106 6.66 -25.50 12.07
C ARG A 106 7.46 -25.85 10.82
N LEU A 107 8.60 -25.20 10.61
CA LEU A 107 9.52 -25.46 9.51
C LEU A 107 10.04 -26.91 9.53
N LEU A 108 10.43 -27.42 10.70
CA LEU A 108 10.85 -28.82 10.86
C LEU A 108 9.77 -29.85 10.52
N GLN A 109 8.50 -29.47 10.63
CA GLN A 109 7.36 -30.36 10.35
C GLN A 109 6.92 -30.35 8.89
N LEU A 110 7.43 -29.44 8.06
CA LEU A 110 6.98 -29.27 6.67
C LEU A 110 7.14 -30.52 5.82
N SER A 111 8.19 -31.32 6.07
CA SER A 111 8.46 -32.56 5.34
C SER A 111 7.39 -33.64 5.57
N LYS A 112 6.73 -33.63 6.73
CA LYS A 112 5.69 -34.62 7.11
C LYS A 112 4.29 -34.06 7.01
N ARG A 113 4.13 -32.76 7.22
CA ARG A 113 2.85 -32.05 7.24
C ARG A 113 2.96 -30.78 6.39
N PRO A 114 2.43 -30.79 5.15
CA PRO A 114 2.46 -29.61 4.28
C PRO A 114 1.70 -28.44 4.89
N LEU A 115 2.01 -27.22 4.45
CA LEU A 115 1.27 -26.03 4.87
C LEU A 115 -0.12 -26.01 4.26
N VAL A 116 -1.09 -25.56 5.04
CA VAL A 116 -2.46 -25.37 4.61
C VAL A 116 -2.89 -23.93 4.86
N ALA A 117 -3.74 -23.38 3.98
CA ALA A 117 -4.21 -21.99 4.07
C ALA A 117 -4.90 -21.68 5.41
N SER A 118 -5.60 -22.66 5.99
CA SER A 118 -6.29 -22.55 7.28
C SER A 118 -5.36 -22.19 8.45
N GLU A 119 -4.07 -22.53 8.39
CA GLU A 119 -3.09 -22.20 9.43
C GLU A 119 -2.90 -20.69 9.60
N PHE A 120 -3.11 -19.91 8.53
CA PHE A 120 -2.93 -18.46 8.54
C PHE A 120 -4.16 -17.70 9.03
N LEU A 121 -5.36 -18.27 8.89
CA LEU A 121 -6.63 -17.60 9.21
C LEU A 121 -6.68 -17.15 10.68
N GLY A 122 -6.26 -18.01 11.60
CA GLY A 122 -6.25 -17.71 13.03
C GLY A 122 -5.30 -16.57 13.41
N HIS A 123 -4.24 -16.36 12.62
CA HIS A 123 -3.32 -15.24 12.82
C HIS A 123 -3.84 -13.96 12.16
N LEU A 124 -4.37 -14.06 10.94
CA LEU A 124 -4.99 -12.93 10.26
C LEU A 124 -6.16 -12.35 11.07
N ALA A 125 -7.03 -13.19 11.62
CA ALA A 125 -8.18 -12.76 12.42
C ALA A 125 -7.84 -12.00 13.71
N LYS A 126 -6.58 -12.04 14.16
CA LYS A 126 -6.10 -11.26 15.31
C LYS A 126 -5.60 -9.86 14.91
N LEU A 127 -5.43 -9.61 13.62
CA LEU A 127 -4.95 -8.34 13.10
C LEU A 127 -6.14 -7.48 12.70
N GLU A 128 -6.00 -6.17 12.87
CA GLU A 128 -7.04 -5.22 12.46
C GLU A 128 -6.98 -5.03 10.93
N PRO A 129 -8.04 -5.35 10.18
CA PRO A 129 -8.08 -5.06 8.76
C PRO A 129 -8.23 -3.56 8.52
N VAL A 130 -7.75 -3.09 7.36
CA VAL A 130 -8.02 -1.73 6.92
C VAL A 130 -9.43 -1.70 6.33
N TYR A 131 -10.31 -0.96 7.00
CA TYR A 131 -11.70 -0.80 6.61
C TYR A 131 -11.87 0.03 5.33
N ARG A 132 -12.98 -0.17 4.63
CA ARG A 132 -13.26 0.52 3.36
C ARG A 132 -13.42 2.02 3.59
N GLU A 133 -14.06 2.39 4.68
CA GLU A 133 -14.31 3.77 5.10
C GLU A 133 -13.00 4.53 5.35
N GLU A 134 -12.02 3.87 5.97
CA GLU A 134 -10.69 4.45 6.18
C GLU A 134 -9.97 4.68 4.85
N GLU A 135 -10.06 3.72 3.93
CA GLU A 135 -9.47 3.84 2.61
C GLU A 135 -10.13 4.96 1.77
N GLU A 136 -11.45 5.05 1.82
CA GLU A 136 -12.22 6.10 1.16
C GLU A 136 -11.88 7.48 1.72
N ALA A 137 -11.81 7.62 3.05
CA ALA A 137 -11.41 8.86 3.70
C ALA A 137 -9.99 9.30 3.28
N LEU A 138 -9.07 8.35 3.16
CA LEU A 138 -7.69 8.60 2.71
C LEU A 138 -7.65 9.03 1.23
N LYS A 139 -8.42 8.36 0.37
CA LYS A 139 -8.57 8.73 -1.06
C LYS A 139 -9.16 10.13 -1.21
N ASP A 140 -10.24 10.42 -0.50
CA ASP A 140 -10.91 11.72 -0.50
C ASP A 140 -9.98 12.84 -0.04
N TRP A 141 -9.18 12.58 0.99
CA TRP A 141 -8.13 13.50 1.41
C TRP A 141 -7.08 13.70 0.30
N TYR A 142 -6.57 12.61 -0.27
CA TYR A 142 -5.53 12.66 -1.30
C TYR A 142 -5.97 13.44 -2.53
N PHE A 143 -7.21 13.23 -3.00
CA PHE A 143 -7.76 13.94 -4.16
C PHE A 143 -8.00 15.43 -3.93
N LYS A 144 -7.97 15.91 -2.68
CA LYS A 144 -7.97 17.35 -2.36
C LYS A 144 -6.58 17.98 -2.49
N THR A 145 -5.51 17.19 -2.49
CA THR A 145 -4.13 17.68 -2.69
C THR A 145 -3.91 18.20 -4.12
N PRO A 146 -2.95 19.11 -4.35
CA PRO A 146 -2.60 19.56 -5.71
C PRO A 146 -2.24 18.41 -6.65
N MET A 147 -1.50 17.41 -6.14
CA MET A 147 -1.13 16.22 -6.91
C MET A 147 -2.32 15.33 -7.23
N GLY A 148 -3.19 15.06 -6.26
CA GLY A 148 -4.40 14.27 -6.46
C GLY A 148 -5.33 14.90 -7.50
N LYS A 149 -5.49 16.23 -7.47
CA LYS A 149 -6.23 16.96 -8.51
C LYS A 149 -5.60 16.83 -9.89
N LYS A 150 -4.27 16.93 -9.99
CA LYS A 150 -3.55 16.75 -11.25
C LYS A 150 -3.73 15.33 -11.80
N MET A 151 -3.64 14.31 -10.95
CA MET A 151 -3.89 12.91 -11.31
C MET A 151 -5.32 12.67 -11.81
N MET A 152 -6.33 13.20 -11.12
CA MET A 152 -7.72 13.09 -11.59
C MET A 152 -7.93 13.73 -12.95
N LYS A 153 -7.30 14.88 -13.21
CA LYS A 153 -7.38 15.54 -14.51
C LYS A 153 -6.74 14.68 -15.61
N LEU A 154 -5.53 14.17 -15.35
CA LEU A 154 -4.82 13.26 -16.27
C LEU A 154 -5.66 12.03 -16.63
N SER A 155 -6.27 11.37 -15.64
CA SER A 155 -7.13 10.21 -15.87
C SER A 155 -8.34 10.56 -16.74
N LYS A 156 -9.03 11.67 -16.45
CA LYS A 156 -10.18 12.11 -17.26
C LYS A 156 -9.81 12.45 -18.70
N ASP A 157 -8.65 13.09 -18.89
CA ASP A 157 -8.15 13.43 -20.22
C ASP A 157 -7.81 12.15 -21.01
N GLN A 158 -7.24 11.14 -20.36
CA GLN A 158 -6.98 9.82 -20.95
C GLN A 158 -8.27 9.09 -21.35
N ASP A 159 -9.26 9.03 -20.45
CA ASP A 159 -10.55 8.40 -20.73
C ASP A 159 -11.28 9.06 -21.92
N ALA A 160 -11.18 10.39 -22.02
CA ALA A 160 -11.77 11.15 -23.12
C ALA A 160 -11.08 10.85 -24.46
N GLU A 161 -9.74 10.72 -24.48
CA GLU A 161 -8.98 10.36 -25.67
C GLU A 161 -9.28 8.91 -26.11
N GLU A 162 -9.34 7.96 -25.18
CA GLU A 162 -9.73 6.57 -25.49
C GLU A 162 -11.15 6.49 -26.06
N ALA A 163 -12.09 7.25 -25.51
CA ALA A 163 -13.47 7.32 -26.01
C ALA A 163 -13.56 7.93 -27.42
N LYS A 164 -12.72 8.93 -27.75
CA LYS A 164 -12.63 9.49 -29.11
C LYS A 164 -12.07 8.46 -30.09
N LEU A 165 -10.96 7.80 -29.74
CA LEU A 165 -10.33 6.76 -30.56
C LEU A 165 -11.28 5.57 -30.82
N ALA A 166 -12.08 5.18 -29.82
CA ALA A 166 -13.09 4.13 -29.96
C ALA A 166 -14.22 4.55 -30.93
N LYS A 167 -14.65 5.82 -30.90
CA LYS A 167 -15.65 6.36 -31.82
C LYS A 167 -15.12 6.47 -33.26
N GLU A 168 -13.86 6.86 -33.45
CA GLU A 168 -13.23 6.92 -34.78
C GLU A 168 -13.05 5.52 -35.39
N LYS A 169 -12.63 4.53 -34.60
CA LYS A 169 -12.55 3.13 -35.05
C LYS A 169 -13.91 2.55 -35.44
N LYS A 170 -15.00 2.96 -34.78
CA LYS A 170 -16.38 2.60 -35.15
C LYS A 170 -16.88 3.30 -36.41
N LYS A 171 -16.37 4.48 -36.76
CA LYS A 171 -16.73 5.19 -38.00
C LYS A 171 -15.95 4.73 -39.24
N ARG A 172 -14.83 4.03 -39.05
CA ARG A 172 -13.99 3.46 -40.12
C ARG A 172 -14.30 1.99 -40.45
N LYS A 173 -15.18 1.34 -39.67
CA LYS A 173 -15.80 0.05 -40.01
C LYS A 173 -17.17 0.30 -40.61
#